data_AF-A0A1J3CRC4-F1
#
_entry.id   AF-A0A1J3CRC4-F1
#
_cell.length_a   1.000
_cell.length_b   1.000
_cell.length_c   1.000
_cell.angle_alpha   90.00
_cell.angle_beta   90.00
_cell.angle_gamma   90.00
#
_symmetry.space_group_name_H-M   'P 1'
#
loop_
_entity.id
_entity.type
_entity.pdbx_description
1 polymer ?
#
loop_
_entity_poly.entity_id
_entity_poly.type
_entity_poly.pdbx_seq_one_letter_code
_entity_poly.pdbx_strand_id
1 'polypeptide(L)'
;ARLAAFSILLEMCFGIQMDEESIEKMDEMMKTVLMTVDPRIDDYLPILAPFFSKERKRALQVRREQVDFVVGFIERRRRAIQNPGSDKTASSFSYLDTLFDLKIEGRKTAPSNAELVTLCSEFLNGGTDT
;
A
#
# COMPACT_ATOMS: atom_id res chain seq x y z
N ALA A 1 -12.90 4.20 16.81
CA ALA A 1 -13.43 4.73 15.53
C ALA A 1 -12.40 4.59 14.40
N ARG A 2 -11.19 5.17 14.51
CA ARG A 2 -10.13 5.09 13.47
C ARG A 2 -9.80 3.67 13.01
N LEU A 3 -9.56 2.73 13.93
CA LEU A 3 -9.20 1.36 13.56
C LEU A 3 -10.33 0.63 12.82
N ALA A 4 -11.59 0.86 13.20
CA ALA A 4 -12.74 0.29 12.51
C ALA A 4 -12.91 0.86 11.09
N ALA A 5 -12.73 2.17 10.91
CA ALA A 5 -12.74 2.79 9.58
C ALA A 5 -11.57 2.27 8.72
N PHE A 6 -10.38 2.12 9.30
CA PHE A 6 -9.21 1.55 8.64
C PHE A 6 -9.46 0.09 8.20
N SER A 7 -10.04 -0.76 9.06
CA SER A 7 -10.43 -2.13 8.70
C SER A 7 -11.38 -2.17 7.50
N ILE A 8 -12.39 -1.29 7.46
CA ILE A 8 -13.32 -1.20 6.33
C ILE A 8 -12.58 -0.80 5.05
N LEU A 9 -11.69 0.20 5.12
CA LEU A 9 -10.90 0.63 3.96
C LEU A 9 -9.94 -0.46 3.49
N LEU A 10 -9.36 -1.25 4.39
CA LEU A 10 -8.54 -2.40 4.03
C LEU A 10 -9.36 -3.46 3.27
N GLU A 11 -10.56 -3.78 3.76
CA GLU A 11 -11.45 -4.74 3.08
C GLU A 11 -11.88 -4.22 1.71
N MET A 12 -12.26 -2.93 1.60
CA MET A 12 -12.59 -2.30 0.32
C MET A 12 -11.40 -2.26 -0.64
N CYS A 13 -10.20 -2.00 -0.12
CA CYS A 13 -8.98 -1.87 -0.91
C CYS A 13 -8.54 -3.22 -1.47
N PHE A 14 -8.39 -4.23 -0.61
CA PHE A 14 -7.80 -5.52 -0.97
C PHE A 14 -8.83 -6.60 -1.31
N GLY A 15 -10.09 -6.46 -0.89
CA GLY A 15 -11.14 -7.44 -1.16
C GLY A 15 -10.95 -8.78 -0.45
N ILE A 16 -10.26 -8.77 0.68
CA ILE A 16 -10.01 -9.93 1.53
C ILE A 16 -10.10 -9.51 2.98
N GLN A 17 -10.80 -10.29 3.79
CA GLN A 17 -10.80 -10.06 5.24
C GLN A 17 -9.40 -10.38 5.81
N MET A 18 -8.86 -9.43 6.56
CA MET A 18 -7.62 -9.56 7.32
C MET A 18 -7.92 -9.90 8.78
N ASP A 19 -7.05 -10.69 9.41
CA ASP A 19 -7.07 -10.87 10.87
C ASP A 19 -6.55 -9.62 11.59
N GLU A 20 -6.82 -9.55 12.90
CA GLU A 20 -6.48 -8.39 13.74
C GLU A 20 -4.97 -8.09 13.73
N GLU A 21 -4.12 -9.11 13.80
CA GLU A 21 -2.67 -8.97 13.76
C GLU A 21 -2.20 -8.33 12.43
N SER A 22 -2.77 -8.77 11.31
CA SER A 22 -2.49 -8.22 9.98
C SER A 22 -2.94 -6.76 9.85
N ILE A 23 -4.08 -6.41 10.45
CA ILE A 23 -4.60 -5.02 10.46
C ILE A 23 -3.69 -4.12 11.29
N GLU A 24 -3.30 -4.54 12.49
CA GLU A 24 -2.39 -3.78 13.36
C GLU A 24 -1.03 -3.57 12.68
N LYS A 25 -0.48 -4.62 12.07
CA LYS A 25 0.79 -4.53 11.34
C LYS A 25 0.70 -3.62 10.12
N MET A 26 -0.44 -3.60 9.44
CA MET A 26 -0.68 -2.66 8.34
C MET A 26 -0.75 -1.22 8.86
N ASP A 27 -1.46 -0.96 9.96
CA ASP A 27 -1.52 0.38 10.56
C ASP A 27 -0.14 0.88 11.00
N GLU A 28 0.67 0.01 11.63
CA GLU A 28 2.05 0.33 12.00
C GLU A 28 2.93 0.60 10.78
N MET A 29 2.82 -0.21 9.73
CA MET A 29 3.55 -0.02 8.48
C MET A 29 3.21 1.33 7.84
N MET A 30 1.92 1.67 7.73
CA MET A 30 1.47 2.94 7.15
C MET A 30 1.95 4.15 7.97
N LYS A 31 1.88 4.07 9.31
CA LYS A 31 2.45 5.10 10.20
C LYS A 31 3.96 5.24 10.02
N THR A 32 4.69 4.12 9.93
CA THR A 32 6.15 4.13 9.76
C THR A 32 6.54 4.76 8.43
N VAL A 33 5.81 4.46 7.36
CA VAL A 33 5.99 5.10 6.05
C VAL A 33 5.78 6.60 6.17
N LEU A 34 4.67 7.06 6.74
CA LEU A 34 4.36 8.48 6.91
C LEU A 34 5.45 9.22 7.71
N MET A 35 5.87 8.68 8.85
CA MET A 35 6.94 9.28 9.67
C MET A 35 8.29 9.32 8.95
N THR A 36 8.55 8.39 8.02
CA THR A 36 9.83 8.30 7.32
C THR A 36 9.91 9.26 6.13
N VAL A 37 8.76 9.67 5.57
CA VAL A 37 8.66 10.58 4.42
C VAL A 37 8.20 12.00 4.80
N ASP A 38 8.16 12.31 6.10
CA ASP A 38 7.86 13.65 6.63
C ASP A 38 8.78 14.70 5.96
N PRO A 39 8.29 15.89 5.53
CA PRO A 39 9.07 16.81 4.72
C PRO A 39 10.40 17.20 5.38
N ARG A 40 11.49 17.07 4.62
CA ARG A 40 12.85 17.33 5.10
C ARG A 40 13.42 18.59 4.45
N ILE A 41 14.44 19.17 5.10
CA ILE A 41 15.08 20.40 4.60
C ILE A 41 15.71 20.19 3.21
N ASP A 42 16.27 19.00 2.93
CA ASP A 42 16.84 18.68 1.62
C ASP A 42 15.81 18.56 0.50
N ASP A 43 14.53 18.35 0.82
CA ASP A 43 13.46 18.35 -0.18
C ASP A 43 13.21 19.76 -0.74
N TYR A 44 13.53 20.81 0.04
CA TYR A 44 13.43 22.22 -0.37
C TYR A 44 14.78 22.82 -0.80
N LEU A 45 15.89 22.31 -0.28
CA LEU A 45 17.26 22.73 -0.58
C LEU A 45 18.11 21.54 -1.05
N PRO A 46 18.03 21.17 -2.34
CA PRO A 46 18.68 19.97 -2.88
C PRO A 46 20.21 19.94 -2.70
N ILE A 47 20.85 21.10 -2.54
CA ILE A 47 22.28 21.20 -2.26
C ILE A 47 22.67 20.51 -0.94
N LEU A 48 21.72 20.35 -0.01
CA LEU A 48 21.93 19.67 1.26
C LEU A 48 21.71 18.15 1.19
N ALA A 49 21.17 17.62 0.08
CA ALA A 49 20.86 16.19 -0.07
C ALA A 49 22.02 15.22 0.26
N PRO A 50 23.31 15.53 -0.02
CA PRO A 50 24.41 14.65 0.38
C PRO A 50 24.53 14.44 1.90
N PHE A 51 24.10 15.40 2.71
CA PHE A 51 24.14 15.32 4.18
C PHE A 51 23.05 14.41 4.76
N PHE A 52 21.96 14.16 4.01
CA PHE A 52 20.81 13.37 4.44
C PHE A 52 20.78 11.95 3.83
N SER A 53 21.95 11.39 3.55
CA SER A 53 22.07 10.07 2.92
C SER A 53 21.58 8.91 3.81
N LYS A 54 21.62 9.07 5.14
CA LYS A 54 21.15 8.05 6.09
C LYS A 54 19.61 7.97 6.10
N GLU A 55 18.97 9.13 6.09
CA GLU A 55 17.52 9.32 6.04
C GLU A 55 16.98 8.75 4.72
N ARG A 56 17.64 9.07 3.60
CA ARG A 56 17.29 8.48 2.29
C ARG A 56 17.43 6.96 2.29
N LYS A 57 18.49 6.40 2.89
CA LYS A 57 18.65 4.94 3.04
C LYS A 57 17.53 4.34 3.88
N ARG A 58 17.15 4.98 4.99
CA ARG A 58 16.03 4.56 5.84
C ARG A 58 14.71 4.59 5.07
N ALA A 59 14.42 5.65 4.32
CA ALA A 59 13.23 5.74 3.48
C ALA A 59 13.16 4.63 2.43
N LEU A 60 14.28 4.33 1.77
CA LEU A 60 14.36 3.21 0.82
C LEU A 60 14.18 1.85 1.50
N GLN A 61 14.64 1.69 2.74
CA GLN A 61 14.45 0.46 3.51
C GLN A 61 12.98 0.28 3.89
N VAL A 62 12.36 1.29 4.52
CA VAL A 62 10.94 1.27 4.90
C VAL A 62 10.06 1.02 3.67
N ARG A 63 10.40 1.63 2.51
CA ARG A 63 9.69 1.36 1.27
C ARG A 63 9.77 -0.11 0.83
N ARG A 64 10.91 -0.77 0.99
CA ARG A 64 11.03 -2.20 0.66
C ARG A 64 10.18 -3.04 1.60
N GLU A 65 10.27 -2.79 2.91
CA GLU A 65 9.48 -3.49 3.92
C GLU A 65 7.97 -3.33 3.68
N GLN A 66 7.52 -2.12 3.33
CA GLN A 66 6.14 -1.86 2.93
C GLN A 66 5.73 -2.67 1.69
N VAL A 67 6.55 -2.64 0.63
CA VAL A 67 6.23 -3.37 -0.60
C VAL A 67 6.18 -4.87 -0.35
N ASP A 68 7.18 -5.43 0.32
CA ASP A 68 7.26 -6.87 0.59
C ASP A 68 6.07 -7.36 1.42
N PHE A 69 5.67 -6.57 2.42
CA PHE A 69 4.50 -6.89 3.26
C PHE A 69 3.19 -6.81 2.48
N VAL A 70 2.94 -5.69 1.80
CA VAL A 70 1.64 -5.42 1.15
C VAL A 70 1.42 -6.32 -0.08
N VAL A 71 2.49 -6.69 -0.80
CA VAL A 71 2.41 -7.61 -1.94
C VAL A 71 1.82 -8.97 -1.55
N GLY A 72 2.02 -9.44 -0.31
CA GLY A 72 1.38 -10.67 0.17
C GLY A 72 -0.14 -10.64 0.04
N PHE A 73 -0.77 -9.51 0.37
CA PHE A 73 -2.22 -9.31 0.25
C PHE A 73 -2.66 -9.12 -1.21
N ILE A 74 -1.85 -8.44 -2.02
CA ILE A 74 -2.09 -8.28 -3.46
C ILE A 74 -2.13 -9.65 -4.16
N GLU A 75 -1.15 -10.50 -3.91
CA GLU A 75 -1.09 -11.84 -4.51
C GLU A 75 -2.17 -12.78 -3.93
N ARG A 76 -2.57 -12.60 -2.67
CA ARG A 76 -3.70 -13.31 -2.09
C ARG A 76 -5.00 -12.96 -2.83
N ARG A 77 -5.28 -11.67 -3.08
CA ARG A 77 -6.44 -11.25 -3.89
C ARG A 77 -6.34 -11.76 -5.32
N ARG A 78 -5.18 -11.64 -5.97
CA ARG A 78 -4.97 -12.13 -7.35
C ARG A 78 -5.29 -13.61 -7.50
N ARG A 79 -4.88 -14.44 -6.53
CA ARG A 79 -5.21 -15.87 -6.49
C ARG A 79 -6.70 -16.13 -6.31
N ALA A 80 -7.39 -15.35 -5.47
CA ALA A 80 -8.83 -15.48 -5.25
C ALA A 80 -9.65 -15.15 -6.51
N ILE A 81 -9.20 -14.21 -7.34
CA ILE A 81 -9.82 -13.90 -8.64
C ILE A 81 -9.60 -15.04 -9.63
N GLN A 82 -8.38 -15.56 -9.71
CA GLN A 82 -8.02 -16.64 -10.64
C GLN A 82 -8.73 -17.96 -10.30
N ASN A 83 -8.97 -18.21 -9.00
CA ASN A 83 -9.60 -19.43 -8.51
C ASN A 83 -10.76 -19.07 -7.57
N PRO A 84 -11.95 -18.73 -8.10
CA PRO A 84 -13.10 -18.39 -7.29
C PRO A 84 -13.41 -19.45 -6.23
N GLY A 85 -13.55 -19.04 -4.97
CA GLY A 85 -13.77 -19.92 -3.83
C GLY A 85 -12.50 -20.47 -3.15
N SER A 86 -11.29 -20.17 -3.66
CA SER A 86 -10.04 -20.55 -3.00
C SER A 86 -9.81 -19.80 -1.69
N ASP A 87 -10.36 -18.59 -1.58
CA ASP A 87 -10.34 -17.79 -0.36
C ASP A 87 -11.79 -17.47 0.04
N LYS A 88 -12.21 -18.01 1.18
CA LYS A 88 -13.57 -17.81 1.71
C LYS A 88 -13.79 -16.40 2.25
N THR A 89 -12.71 -15.65 2.49
CA THR A 89 -12.79 -14.27 2.96
C THR A 89 -12.76 -13.25 1.82
N ALA A 90 -12.67 -13.73 0.57
CA ALA A 90 -12.65 -12.86 -0.59
C ALA A 90 -14.05 -12.27 -0.86
N SER A 91 -14.09 -10.95 -1.00
CA SER A 91 -15.30 -10.23 -1.44
C SER A 91 -15.54 -10.44 -2.94
N SER A 92 -16.74 -10.11 -3.41
CA SER A 92 -17.06 -10.12 -4.84
C SER A 92 -16.28 -9.06 -5.64
N PHE A 93 -15.85 -7.98 -5.00
CA PHE A 93 -15.17 -6.85 -5.64
C PHE A 93 -14.26 -6.10 -4.67
N SER A 94 -13.19 -5.50 -5.20
CA SER A 94 -12.33 -4.56 -4.48
C SER A 94 -11.75 -3.46 -5.38
N TYR A 95 -11.23 -2.40 -4.77
CA TYR A 95 -10.46 -1.38 -5.48
C TYR A 95 -9.31 -2.00 -6.28
N LEU A 96 -8.59 -2.96 -5.69
CA LEU A 96 -7.44 -3.61 -6.34
C LEU A 96 -7.82 -4.33 -7.64
N ASP A 97 -9.04 -4.86 -7.75
CA ASP A 97 -9.53 -5.49 -8.99
C ASP A 97 -9.50 -4.52 -10.17
N THR A 98 -9.79 -3.25 -9.91
CA THR A 98 -9.75 -2.18 -10.93
C THR A 98 -8.33 -1.82 -11.35
N LEU A 99 -7.34 -2.10 -10.49
CA LEU A 99 -5.94 -1.74 -10.72
C LEU A 99 -5.17 -2.81 -11.51
N PHE A 100 -5.57 -4.08 -11.43
CA PHE A 100 -4.81 -5.18 -12.04
C PHE A 100 -4.70 -5.09 -13.57
N ASP A 101 -5.74 -4.63 -14.26
CA ASP A 101 -5.71 -4.36 -15.72
C ASP A 101 -5.85 -2.87 -16.02
N LEU A 102 -5.42 -1.99 -15.10
CA LEU A 102 -5.44 -0.56 -15.33
C LEU A 102 -4.55 -0.19 -16.51
N LYS A 103 -5.16 0.39 -17.54
CA LYS A 103 -4.46 0.87 -18.75
C LYS A 103 -4.28 2.37 -18.66
N ILE A 104 -3.04 2.82 -18.80
CA ILE A 104 -2.68 4.23 -18.82
C ILE A 104 -2.28 4.58 -20.24
N GLU A 105 -2.82 5.66 -20.80
CA GLU A 105 -2.46 6.13 -22.14
C GLU A 105 -0.94 6.31 -22.26
N GLY A 106 -0.35 5.81 -23.35
CA GLY A 106 1.10 5.84 -23.56
C GLY A 106 1.87 4.74 -22.82
N ARG A 107 1.23 3.91 -21.99
CA ARG A 107 1.85 2.77 -21.29
C ARG A 107 1.30 1.44 -21.81
N LYS A 108 2.20 0.48 -22.07
CA LYS A 108 1.86 -0.85 -22.60
C LYS A 108 1.64 -1.92 -21.53
N THR A 109 2.10 -1.69 -20.30
CA THR A 109 2.09 -2.68 -19.21
C THR A 109 1.17 -2.23 -18.08
N ALA A 110 0.55 -3.20 -17.41
CA ALA A 110 -0.19 -2.98 -16.18
C ALA A 110 0.72 -2.40 -15.07
N PRO A 111 0.14 -1.87 -13.98
CA PRO A 111 0.90 -1.42 -12.82
C PRO A 111 1.75 -2.55 -12.24
N SER A 112 3.00 -2.23 -11.90
CA SER A 112 3.88 -3.12 -11.15
C SER A 112 3.40 -3.27 -9.70
N ASN A 113 3.88 -4.29 -9.00
CA ASN A 113 3.56 -4.48 -7.58
C ASN A 113 3.91 -3.25 -6.74
N ALA A 114 5.04 -2.57 -7.01
CA ALA A 114 5.40 -1.35 -6.28
C ALA A 114 4.40 -0.21 -6.52
N GLU A 115 3.86 -0.08 -7.73
CA GLU A 115 2.85 0.92 -8.08
C GLU A 115 1.49 0.59 -7.47
N LEU A 116 1.08 -0.68 -7.50
CA LEU A 116 -0.12 -1.15 -6.80
C LEU A 116 -0.05 -0.83 -5.31
N VAL A 117 1.09 -1.10 -4.66
CA VAL A 117 1.31 -0.74 -3.25
C VAL A 117 1.17 0.76 -3.01
N THR A 118 1.69 1.59 -3.91
CA THR A 118 1.52 3.06 -3.82
C THR A 118 0.07 3.47 -3.93
N LEU A 119 -0.66 2.99 -4.94
CA LEU A 119 -2.08 3.33 -5.15
C LEU A 119 -2.95 2.87 -3.98
N CYS A 120 -2.71 1.66 -3.45
CA CYS A 120 -3.40 1.19 -2.24
C CYS A 120 -3.07 2.08 -1.03
N SER A 121 -1.81 2.47 -0.87
CA SER A 121 -1.38 3.35 0.22
C SER A 121 -2.07 4.72 0.17
N GLU A 122 -2.19 5.30 -1.01
CA GLU A 122 -2.89 6.57 -1.23
C GLU A 122 -4.38 6.45 -0.92
N PHE A 123 -5.03 5.36 -1.34
CA PHE A 123 -6.43 5.08 -1.00
C PHE A 123 -6.63 4.99 0.52
N LEU A 124 -5.77 4.24 1.21
CA LEU A 124 -5.86 4.02 2.66
C LEU A 124 -5.60 5.30 3.47
N ASN A 125 -4.54 6.03 3.14
CA ASN A 125 -4.20 7.28 3.82
C ASN A 125 -5.26 8.36 3.55
N GLY A 126 -5.65 8.51 2.27
CA GLY A 126 -6.68 9.47 1.88
C GLY A 126 -8.05 9.19 2.50
N GLY A 127 -8.38 7.92 2.79
CA GLY A 127 -9.63 7.56 3.46
C GLY A 127 -9.58 7.58 4.99
N THR A 128 -8.39 7.53 5.61
CA THR A 128 -8.24 7.43 7.08
C THR A 128 -7.88 8.76 7.73
N ASP A 129 -7.14 9.63 7.02
CA ASP A 129 -6.62 10.89 7.55
C ASP A 129 -7.48 12.12 7.21
N THR A 130 -8.55 11.97 6.42
CA THR A 130 -9.55 13.02 6.12
C THR A 130 -10.82 12.83 6.91
#